data_AF-A0A1Q9PBK2-F1
#
_entry.id   AF-A0A1Q9PBK2-F1
#
_cell.length_a   1.000
_cell.length_b   1.000
_cell.length_c   1.000
_cell.angle_alpha   90.00
_cell.angle_beta   90.00
_cell.angle_gamma   90.00
#
_symmetry.space_group_name_H-M   'P 1'
#
loop_
_entity.id
_entity.type
_entity.pdbx_description
1 polymer ?
#
loop_
_entity_poly.entity_id
_entity_poly.type
_entity_poly.pdbx_seq_one_letter_code
_entity_poly.pdbx_strand_id
1 'polypeptide(L)'
;MSHRAKRSKGKPTSLEGFKFDPSGLDLKFSKNLTTVFDGYRINRTYDLTFVDKAMNKGDLPQSFIKQWGTVRAVLHKLAAIGPKVPEVEPALNKKQYMSFLSIAFITIAVPILLITWVFQVAFLTPFAIPLALGAVALVMINFLVGAWFNRKVAWLIHDYLEANPDLTTRENVVLQNWVQTLINYIARTMRKSGIDPEKNLVKFFNEDYTGIEVVKIPSGFRKHYVVKIL
;
A
#
# COMPACT_ATOMS: atom_id res chain seq x y z
N MET A 1 -25.49 9.45 -22.34
CA MET A 1 -24.19 8.75 -22.24
C MET A 1 -23.07 9.75 -22.51
N SER A 2 -22.29 10.10 -21.49
CA SER A 2 -21.23 11.11 -21.59
C SER A 2 -20.00 10.52 -22.28
N HIS A 3 -19.65 11.04 -23.46
CA HIS A 3 -18.39 10.75 -24.15
C HIS A 3 -17.23 11.34 -23.33
N ARG A 4 -16.70 10.55 -22.40
CA ARG A 4 -15.47 10.89 -21.67
C ARG A 4 -14.30 10.72 -22.64
N ALA A 5 -13.73 11.83 -23.10
CA ALA A 5 -12.53 11.83 -23.94
C ALA A 5 -11.43 10.99 -23.27
N LYS A 6 -10.93 9.96 -23.98
CA LYS A 6 -9.75 9.20 -23.57
C LYS A 6 -8.56 10.15 -23.55
N ARG A 7 -8.21 10.67 -22.37
CA ARG A 7 -6.90 11.32 -22.15
C ARG A 7 -5.81 10.35 -22.59
N SER A 8 -4.99 10.76 -23.55
CA SER A 8 -3.85 9.98 -24.01
C SER A 8 -2.93 9.71 -22.82
N LYS A 9 -2.85 8.45 -22.40
CA LYS A 9 -1.82 8.00 -21.47
C LYS A 9 -0.49 8.21 -22.18
N GLY A 10 0.36 9.10 -21.64
CA GLY A 10 1.70 9.34 -22.18
C GLY A 10 2.43 8.01 -22.34
N LYS A 11 3.09 7.81 -23.49
CA LYS A 11 3.93 6.63 -23.72
C LYS A 11 5.02 6.59 -22.64
N PRO A 12 5.31 5.42 -22.04
CA PRO A 12 6.37 5.32 -21.03
C PRO A 12 7.70 5.70 -21.67
N THR A 13 8.30 6.78 -21.17
CA THR A 13 9.65 7.21 -21.55
C THR A 13 10.66 6.19 -21.02
N SER A 14 11.76 5.96 -21.74
CA SER A 14 12.86 5.11 -21.26
C SER A 14 13.39 5.65 -19.92
N LEU A 15 13.63 4.75 -18.97
CA LEU A 15 14.01 5.10 -17.59
C LEU A 15 15.34 5.86 -17.49
N GLU A 16 16.20 5.73 -18.50
CA GLU A 16 17.57 6.29 -18.51
C GLU A 16 17.60 7.82 -18.68
N GLY A 17 16.51 8.44 -19.15
CA GLY A 17 16.42 9.90 -19.32
C GLY A 17 15.37 10.58 -18.43
N PHE A 18 14.63 9.83 -17.62
CA PHE A 18 13.51 10.37 -16.85
C PHE A 18 13.99 11.08 -15.58
N LYS A 19 13.83 12.41 -15.55
CA LYS A 19 14.04 13.23 -14.35
C LYS A 19 12.69 13.55 -13.72
N PHE A 20 12.51 13.11 -12.48
CA PHE A 20 11.31 13.40 -11.71
C PHE A 20 11.32 14.86 -11.24
N ASP A 21 10.24 15.58 -11.54
CA ASP A 21 10.04 16.97 -11.14
C ASP A 21 8.79 17.11 -10.25
N PRO A 22 8.97 17.36 -8.94
CA PRO A 22 7.88 17.56 -7.98
C PRO A 22 7.34 18.99 -7.93
N SER A 23 7.73 19.87 -8.86
CA SER A 23 7.33 21.28 -8.84
C SER A 23 5.81 21.45 -8.84
N GLY A 24 5.31 22.20 -7.85
CA GLY A 24 3.90 22.53 -7.68
C GLY A 24 3.09 21.50 -6.90
N LEU A 25 3.74 20.50 -6.29
CA LEU A 25 3.06 19.56 -5.40
C LEU A 25 2.84 20.17 -4.01
N ASP A 26 1.67 19.93 -3.46
CA ASP A 26 1.39 20.27 -2.06
C ASP A 26 2.35 19.51 -1.10
N LEU A 27 2.67 20.14 0.03
CA LEU A 27 3.59 19.59 1.03
C LEU A 27 3.07 18.26 1.59
N LYS A 28 1.79 18.17 1.91
CA LYS A 28 1.18 16.95 2.46
C LYS A 28 1.20 15.83 1.43
N PHE A 29 0.89 16.16 0.17
CA PHE A 29 0.95 15.19 -0.93
C PHE A 29 2.39 14.69 -1.15
N SER A 30 3.36 15.61 -1.18
CA SER A 30 4.78 15.28 -1.34
C SER A 30 5.28 14.34 -0.24
N LYS A 31 4.92 14.61 1.02
CA LYS A 31 5.25 13.73 2.17
C LYS A 31 4.68 12.32 2.02
N ASN A 32 3.40 12.23 1.64
CA ASN A 32 2.76 10.93 1.41
C ASN A 32 3.42 10.17 0.26
N LEU A 33 3.72 10.86 -0.85
CA LEU A 33 4.38 10.27 -2.01
C LEU A 33 5.78 9.78 -1.68
N THR A 34 6.52 10.54 -0.86
CA THR A 34 7.85 10.17 -0.36
C THR A 34 7.77 8.87 0.44
N THR A 35 6.82 8.76 1.38
CA THR A 35 6.61 7.53 2.17
C THR A 35 6.25 6.33 1.29
N VAL A 36 5.44 6.56 0.24
CA VAL A 36 5.05 5.51 -0.70
C VAL A 36 6.25 5.03 -1.50
N PHE A 37 6.98 5.91 -2.18
CA PHE A 37 8.14 5.53 -2.98
C PHE A 37 9.21 4.82 -2.15
N ASP A 38 9.48 5.32 -0.95
CA ASP A 38 10.40 4.69 -0.02
C ASP A 38 9.92 3.30 0.45
N GLY A 39 8.61 3.16 0.68
CA GLY A 39 8.00 1.85 0.96
C GLY A 39 8.15 0.86 -0.19
N TYR A 40 8.06 1.30 -1.44
CA TYR A 40 8.25 0.43 -2.60
C TYR A 40 9.67 -0.11 -2.71
N ARG A 41 10.70 0.60 -2.21
CA ARG A 41 12.09 0.11 -2.18
C ARG A 41 12.26 -1.13 -1.28
N ILE A 42 11.46 -1.23 -0.22
CA ILE A 42 11.42 -2.41 0.66
C ILE A 42 10.30 -3.38 0.27
N ASN A 43 9.77 -3.27 -0.96
CA ASN A 43 8.69 -4.08 -1.52
C ASN A 43 7.38 -4.01 -0.72
N ARG A 44 7.19 -2.92 0.02
CA ARG A 44 5.93 -2.60 0.68
C ARG A 44 5.04 -1.85 -0.30
N THR A 45 4.26 -2.59 -1.07
CA THR A 45 3.36 -2.02 -2.08
C THR A 45 2.18 -1.32 -1.43
N TYR A 46 2.10 0.00 -1.60
CA TYR A 46 0.99 0.82 -1.12
C TYR A 46 -0.10 0.98 -2.19
N ASP A 47 -1.33 1.25 -1.75
CA ASP A 47 -2.40 1.63 -2.67
C ASP A 47 -2.14 3.02 -3.28
N LEU A 48 -2.15 3.10 -4.60
CA LEU A 48 -1.93 4.34 -5.37
C LEU A 48 -3.23 5.09 -5.67
N THR A 49 -4.39 4.63 -5.19
CA THR A 49 -5.68 5.29 -5.44
C THR A 49 -5.73 6.73 -4.95
N PHE A 50 -4.94 7.11 -3.95
CA PHE A 50 -4.88 8.49 -3.47
C PHE A 50 -4.36 9.46 -4.54
N VAL A 51 -3.43 9.00 -5.40
CA VAL A 51 -2.91 9.80 -6.52
C VAL A 51 -3.99 9.95 -7.58
N ASP A 52 -4.65 8.85 -7.96
CA ASP A 52 -5.73 8.87 -8.94
C ASP A 52 -6.90 9.78 -8.46
N LYS A 53 -7.20 9.78 -7.15
CA LYS A 53 -8.18 10.70 -6.53
C LYS A 53 -7.73 12.16 -6.62
N ALA A 54 -6.49 12.48 -6.28
CA ALA A 54 -5.95 13.85 -6.36
C ALA A 54 -5.91 14.37 -7.82
N MET A 55 -5.55 13.50 -8.78
CA MET A 55 -5.60 13.82 -10.21
C MET A 55 -7.02 14.14 -10.70
N ASN A 56 -8.01 13.37 -10.26
CA ASN A 56 -9.41 13.58 -10.66
C ASN A 56 -10.02 14.86 -10.06
N LYS A 57 -9.55 15.28 -8.88
CA LYS A 57 -9.96 16.54 -8.24
C LYS A 57 -9.32 17.77 -8.87
N GLY A 58 -8.22 17.61 -9.62
CA GLY A 58 -7.45 18.73 -10.16
C GLY A 58 -6.43 19.29 -9.18
N ASP A 59 -6.15 18.59 -8.08
CA ASP A 59 -5.24 19.04 -7.01
C ASP A 59 -3.76 18.91 -7.41
N LEU A 60 -3.46 18.29 -8.56
CA LEU A 60 -2.09 18.00 -9.01
C LEU A 60 -1.71 18.85 -10.24
N PRO A 61 -0.47 19.35 -10.30
CA PRO A 61 0.02 20.12 -11.43
C PRO A 61 0.14 19.25 -12.68
N GLN A 62 -0.03 19.86 -13.85
CA GLN A 62 0.06 19.15 -15.14
C GLN A 62 1.44 18.53 -15.39
N SER A 63 2.50 19.15 -14.86
CA SER A 63 3.87 18.63 -14.88
C SER A 63 3.94 17.23 -14.26
N PHE A 64 3.34 17.05 -13.08
CA PHE A 64 3.30 15.77 -12.38
C PHE A 64 2.40 14.76 -13.09
N ILE A 65 1.23 15.18 -13.59
CA ILE A 65 0.29 14.29 -14.28
C ILE A 65 0.93 13.63 -15.51
N LYS A 66 1.74 14.37 -16.27
CA LYS A 66 2.47 13.83 -17.44
C LYS A 66 3.51 12.78 -17.03
N GLN A 67 4.16 12.98 -15.90
CA GLN A 67 5.19 12.09 -15.34
C GLN A 67 4.61 10.84 -14.66
N TRP A 68 3.37 10.93 -14.15
CA TRP A 68 2.73 9.86 -13.39
C TRP A 68 2.62 8.54 -14.15
N GLY A 69 2.45 8.58 -15.48
CA GLY A 69 2.43 7.37 -16.30
C GLY A 69 3.71 6.53 -16.17
N THR A 70 4.87 7.20 -16.20
CA THR A 70 6.18 6.57 -16.05
C THR A 70 6.41 6.09 -14.62
N VAL A 71 6.10 6.94 -13.63
CA VAL A 71 6.20 6.58 -12.20
C VAL A 71 5.36 5.34 -11.90
N ARG A 72 4.08 5.35 -12.31
CA ARG A 72 3.16 4.25 -12.13
C ARG A 72 3.63 2.96 -12.80
N ALA A 73 4.27 3.05 -13.97
CA ALA A 73 4.83 1.88 -14.65
C ALA A 73 5.96 1.22 -13.84
N VAL A 74 6.85 2.01 -13.23
CA VAL A 74 7.92 1.49 -12.35
C VAL A 74 7.34 0.84 -11.10
N LEU A 75 6.41 1.54 -10.42
CA LEU A 75 5.77 1.01 -9.22
C LEU A 75 5.00 -0.28 -9.51
N HIS A 76 4.30 -0.36 -10.64
CA HIS A 76 3.63 -1.59 -11.07
C HIS A 76 4.61 -2.71 -11.40
N LYS A 77 5.75 -2.41 -12.01
CA LYS A 77 6.79 -3.41 -12.29
C LYS A 77 7.28 -4.04 -10.99
N LEU A 78 7.54 -3.24 -9.96
CA LEU A 78 7.93 -3.74 -8.63
C LEU A 78 6.81 -4.52 -7.95
N ALA A 79 5.56 -4.02 -8.00
CA ALA A 79 4.42 -4.72 -7.42
C ALA A 79 4.12 -6.06 -8.11
N ALA A 80 4.42 -6.18 -9.42
CA ALA A 80 4.22 -7.38 -10.20
C ALA A 80 5.23 -8.50 -9.86
N ILE A 81 6.25 -8.24 -9.04
CA ILE A 81 7.17 -9.28 -8.58
C ILE A 81 6.48 -10.21 -7.61
N GLY A 82 5.70 -9.68 -6.66
CA GLY A 82 5.07 -10.45 -5.58
C GLY A 82 4.32 -11.70 -6.07
N PRO A 83 3.37 -11.57 -7.02
CA PRO A 83 2.63 -12.72 -7.54
C PRO A 83 3.48 -13.75 -8.31
N LYS A 84 4.65 -13.36 -8.83
CA LYS A 84 5.54 -14.26 -9.59
C LYS A 84 6.44 -15.09 -8.70
N VAL A 85 6.52 -14.77 -7.41
CA VAL A 85 7.32 -15.52 -6.44
C VAL A 85 6.70 -16.92 -6.26
N PRO A 86 7.49 -18.01 -6.30
CA PRO A 86 6.99 -19.35 -6.03
C PRO A 86 6.24 -19.41 -4.69
N GLU A 87 5.21 -20.24 -4.60
CA GLU A 87 4.37 -20.42 -3.39
C GLU A 87 3.52 -19.22 -2.95
N VAL A 88 3.72 -18.01 -3.48
CA VAL A 88 2.88 -16.84 -3.12
C VAL A 88 1.46 -16.98 -3.64
N GLU A 89 1.28 -17.32 -4.91
CA GLU A 89 -0.06 -17.50 -5.49
C GLU A 89 -0.84 -18.65 -4.81
N PRO A 90 -0.27 -19.86 -4.61
CA PRO A 90 -0.92 -20.91 -3.82
C PRO A 90 -1.29 -20.47 -2.40
N ALA A 91 -0.43 -19.70 -1.72
CA ALA A 91 -0.72 -19.19 -0.38
C ALA A 91 -1.87 -18.18 -0.37
N LEU A 92 -1.91 -17.28 -1.35
CA LEU A 92 -3.01 -16.32 -1.51
C LEU A 92 -4.33 -17.01 -1.88
N ASN A 93 -4.30 -18.02 -2.75
CA ASN A 93 -5.48 -18.81 -3.12
C ASN A 93 -6.04 -19.57 -1.92
N LYS A 94 -5.18 -20.18 -1.08
CA LYS A 94 -5.61 -20.82 0.17
C LYS A 94 -6.25 -19.83 1.13
N LYS A 95 -5.67 -18.64 1.28
CA LYS A 95 -6.26 -17.56 2.10
C LYS A 95 -7.63 -17.14 1.56
N GLN A 96 -7.74 -16.93 0.25
CA GLN A 96 -9.01 -16.52 -0.38
C GLN A 96 -10.09 -17.59 -0.23
N TYR A 97 -9.73 -18.86 -0.38
CA TYR A 97 -10.64 -19.99 -0.14
C TYR A 97 -11.18 -19.99 1.30
N MET A 98 -10.30 -19.81 2.30
CA MET A 98 -10.72 -19.73 3.71
C MET A 98 -11.65 -18.52 3.98
N SER A 99 -11.34 -17.38 3.40
CA SER A 99 -12.20 -16.19 3.50
C SER A 99 -13.54 -16.41 2.81
N PHE A 100 -13.56 -17.05 1.64
CA PHE A 100 -14.80 -17.38 0.93
C PHE A 100 -15.67 -18.33 1.75
N LEU A 101 -15.10 -19.40 2.30
CA LEU A 101 -15.81 -20.35 3.16
C LEU A 101 -16.44 -19.64 4.37
N SER A 102 -15.69 -18.73 5.00
CA SER A 102 -16.17 -17.95 6.14
C SER A 102 -17.33 -17.03 5.75
N ILE A 103 -17.23 -16.34 4.62
CA ILE A 103 -18.29 -15.46 4.11
C ILE A 103 -19.53 -16.27 3.73
N ALA A 104 -19.36 -17.39 3.02
CA ALA A 104 -20.46 -18.27 2.65
C ALA A 104 -21.21 -18.79 3.89
N PHE A 105 -20.47 -19.23 4.92
CA PHE A 105 -21.06 -19.68 6.17
C PHE A 105 -21.84 -18.56 6.87
N ILE A 106 -21.26 -17.36 7.00
CA ILE A 106 -21.92 -16.20 7.61
C ILE A 106 -23.19 -15.82 6.82
N THR A 107 -23.14 -15.90 5.50
CA THR A 107 -24.27 -15.57 4.61
C THR A 107 -25.47 -16.50 4.85
N ILE A 108 -25.23 -17.76 5.22
CA ILE A 108 -26.28 -18.72 5.58
C ILE A 108 -26.68 -18.57 7.06
N ALA A 109 -25.69 -18.43 7.94
CA ALA A 109 -25.89 -18.38 9.38
C ALA A 109 -26.70 -17.15 9.81
N VAL A 110 -26.36 -15.96 9.29
CA VAL A 110 -26.98 -14.70 9.72
C VAL A 110 -28.50 -14.68 9.46
N PRO A 111 -29.02 -15.02 8.26
CA PRO A 111 -30.46 -15.09 8.04
C PRO A 111 -31.17 -16.09 8.95
N ILE A 112 -30.60 -17.29 9.17
CA ILE A 112 -31.21 -18.30 10.04
C ILE A 112 -31.29 -17.79 11.48
N LEU A 113 -30.21 -17.17 11.98
CA LEU A 113 -30.17 -16.57 13.31
C LEU A 113 -31.17 -15.42 13.44
N LEU A 114 -31.24 -14.53 12.44
CA LEU A 114 -32.21 -13.43 12.41
C LEU A 114 -33.65 -13.95 12.41
N ILE A 115 -33.96 -14.95 11.58
CA ILE A 115 -35.31 -15.54 11.52
C ILE A 115 -35.68 -16.14 12.87
N THR A 116 -34.77 -16.90 13.47
CA THR A 116 -34.99 -17.55 14.76
C THR A 116 -35.23 -16.52 15.87
N TRP A 117 -34.46 -15.42 15.88
CA TRP A 117 -34.54 -14.41 16.93
C TRP A 117 -35.73 -13.45 16.75
N VAL A 118 -35.99 -12.98 15.52
CA VAL A 118 -37.05 -12.00 15.22
C VAL A 118 -38.43 -12.65 15.21
N PHE A 119 -38.58 -13.81 14.57
CA PHE A 119 -39.86 -14.50 14.44
C PHE A 119 -40.08 -15.59 15.50
N GLN A 120 -39.13 -15.76 16.43
CA GLN A 120 -39.20 -16.72 17.54
C GLN A 120 -39.56 -18.14 17.10
N VAL A 121 -38.97 -18.59 15.99
CA VAL A 121 -39.28 -19.88 15.37
C VAL A 121 -38.73 -21.02 16.23
N ALA A 122 -39.60 -21.65 17.03
CA ALA A 122 -39.23 -22.63 18.05
C ALA A 122 -38.34 -23.78 17.53
N PHE A 123 -38.62 -24.31 16.33
CA PHE A 123 -37.86 -25.44 15.77
C PHE A 123 -36.41 -25.11 15.42
N LEU A 124 -36.07 -23.84 15.19
CA LEU A 124 -34.70 -23.40 14.86
C LEU A 124 -33.87 -23.07 16.10
N THR A 125 -34.52 -22.84 17.26
CA THR A 125 -33.87 -22.46 18.52
C THR A 125 -32.73 -23.40 18.93
N PRO A 126 -32.85 -24.75 18.85
CA PRO A 126 -31.76 -25.66 19.20
C PRO A 126 -30.51 -25.49 18.34
N PHE A 127 -30.69 -25.03 17.09
CA PHE A 127 -29.61 -24.85 16.12
C PHE A 127 -28.98 -23.46 16.19
N ALA A 128 -29.69 -22.47 16.76
CA ALA A 128 -29.23 -21.09 16.78
C ALA A 128 -27.92 -20.90 17.55
N ILE A 129 -27.79 -21.47 18.76
CA ILE A 129 -26.57 -21.32 19.57
C ILE A 129 -25.35 -22.00 18.89
N PRO A 130 -25.42 -23.27 18.46
CA PRO A 130 -24.31 -23.90 17.72
C PRO A 130 -23.92 -23.13 16.45
N LEU A 131 -24.91 -22.64 15.70
CA LEU A 131 -24.68 -21.91 14.46
C LEU A 131 -24.01 -20.55 14.70
N ALA A 132 -24.42 -19.83 15.74
CA ALA A 132 -23.80 -18.57 16.15
C ALA A 132 -22.36 -18.78 16.63
N LEU A 133 -22.11 -19.80 17.45
CA LEU A 133 -20.76 -20.15 17.90
C LEU A 133 -19.86 -20.54 16.71
N GLY A 134 -20.37 -21.33 15.77
CA GLY A 134 -19.67 -21.68 14.54
C GLY A 134 -19.32 -20.45 13.69
N ALA A 135 -20.25 -19.50 13.56
CA ALA A 135 -20.02 -18.27 12.80
C ALA A 135 -18.91 -17.42 13.42
N VAL A 136 -18.97 -17.21 14.74
CA VAL A 136 -17.95 -16.45 15.48
C VAL A 136 -16.60 -17.16 15.40
N ALA A 137 -16.56 -18.48 15.58
CA ALA A 137 -15.34 -19.26 15.49
C ALA A 137 -14.70 -19.14 14.08
N LEU A 138 -15.49 -19.24 13.01
CA LEU A 138 -14.98 -19.08 11.64
C LEU A 138 -14.45 -17.67 11.36
N VAL A 139 -15.10 -16.62 11.87
CA VAL A 139 -14.59 -15.25 11.77
C VAL A 139 -13.23 -15.12 12.46
N MET A 140 -13.11 -15.66 13.67
CA MET A 140 -11.86 -15.65 14.44
C MET A 140 -10.75 -16.44 13.74
N ILE A 141 -11.05 -17.63 13.25
CA ILE A 141 -10.12 -18.46 12.47
C ILE A 141 -9.68 -17.71 11.22
N ASN A 142 -10.61 -17.13 10.45
CA ASN A 142 -10.27 -16.38 9.24
C ASN A 142 -9.39 -15.16 9.53
N PHE A 143 -9.62 -14.46 10.66
CA PHE A 143 -8.76 -13.37 11.09
C PHE A 143 -7.33 -13.84 11.37
N LEU A 144 -7.16 -14.92 12.14
CA LEU A 144 -5.85 -15.48 12.49
C LEU A 144 -5.13 -16.04 11.25
N VAL A 145 -5.82 -16.84 10.45
CA VAL A 145 -5.32 -17.43 9.21
C VAL A 145 -4.94 -16.33 8.22
N GLY A 146 -5.76 -15.28 8.10
CA GLY A 146 -5.47 -14.12 7.27
C GLY A 146 -4.19 -13.40 7.69
N ALA A 147 -4.00 -13.17 8.99
CA ALA A 147 -2.77 -12.56 9.52
C ALA A 147 -1.54 -13.44 9.28
N TRP A 148 -1.68 -14.75 9.47
CA TRP A 148 -0.61 -15.72 9.24
C TRP A 148 -0.20 -15.79 7.76
N PHE A 149 -1.16 -15.93 6.83
CA PHE A 149 -0.87 -15.94 5.40
C PHE A 149 -0.25 -14.62 4.91
N ASN A 150 -0.71 -13.47 5.42
CA ASN A 150 -0.07 -12.19 5.10
C ASN A 150 1.40 -12.16 5.51
N ARG A 151 1.72 -12.68 6.70
CA ARG A 151 3.11 -12.80 7.17
C ARG A 151 3.90 -13.78 6.33
N LYS A 152 3.34 -14.95 6.02
CA LYS A 152 3.98 -15.99 5.19
C LYS A 152 4.30 -15.46 3.79
N VAL A 153 3.36 -14.80 3.13
CA VAL A 153 3.56 -14.19 1.81
C VAL A 153 4.64 -13.11 1.87
N ALA A 154 4.64 -12.28 2.91
CA ALA A 154 5.68 -11.25 3.06
C ALA A 154 7.08 -11.87 3.20
N TRP A 155 7.22 -12.98 3.93
CA TRP A 155 8.49 -13.71 4.06
C TRP A 155 8.91 -14.34 2.74
N LEU A 156 8.01 -15.03 2.04
CA LEU A 156 8.32 -15.61 0.73
C LEU A 156 8.83 -14.57 -0.27
N ILE A 157 8.20 -13.40 -0.31
CA ILE A 157 8.65 -12.29 -1.18
C ILE A 157 10.02 -11.77 -0.75
N HIS A 158 10.24 -11.61 0.57
CA HIS A 158 11.51 -11.14 1.11
C HIS A 158 12.66 -12.08 0.76
N ASP A 159 12.51 -13.37 1.09
CA ASP A 159 13.54 -14.40 0.88
C ASP A 159 13.86 -14.53 -0.62
N TYR A 160 12.84 -14.47 -1.48
CA TYR A 160 13.03 -14.53 -2.93
C TYR A 160 13.81 -13.34 -3.48
N LEU A 161 13.55 -12.13 -2.97
CA LEU A 161 14.23 -10.92 -3.40
C LEU A 161 15.66 -10.82 -2.84
N GLU A 162 15.88 -11.32 -1.63
CA GLU A 162 17.22 -11.46 -1.05
C GLU A 162 18.08 -12.45 -1.85
N ALA A 163 17.48 -13.55 -2.33
CA ALA A 163 18.14 -14.50 -3.22
C ALA A 163 18.35 -13.97 -4.65
N ASN A 164 17.62 -12.93 -5.08
CA ASN A 164 17.66 -12.38 -6.44
C ASN A 164 17.71 -10.85 -6.45
N PRO A 165 18.79 -10.22 -5.91
CA PRO A 165 18.87 -8.77 -5.74
C PRO A 165 18.81 -7.99 -7.07
N ASP A 166 19.27 -8.61 -8.17
CA ASP A 166 19.32 -8.00 -9.49
C ASP A 166 17.93 -7.64 -10.05
N LEU A 167 16.86 -8.29 -9.57
CA LEU A 167 15.50 -8.07 -10.05
C LEU A 167 14.94 -6.68 -9.74
N THR A 168 15.48 -6.02 -8.71
CA THR A 168 14.97 -4.72 -8.21
C THR A 168 16.02 -3.64 -8.11
N THR A 169 17.30 -3.98 -8.26
CA THR A 169 18.42 -3.03 -8.05
C THR A 169 18.28 -1.77 -8.90
N ARG A 170 17.95 -1.90 -10.18
CA ARG A 170 17.79 -0.75 -11.09
C ARG A 170 16.63 0.15 -10.66
N GLU A 171 15.47 -0.42 -10.40
CA GLU A 171 14.28 0.31 -9.96
C GLU A 171 14.47 0.96 -8.59
N ASN A 172 15.21 0.31 -7.69
CA ASN A 172 15.52 0.82 -6.35
C ASN A 172 16.40 2.08 -6.42
N VAL A 173 17.38 2.12 -7.32
CA VAL A 173 18.20 3.32 -7.56
C VAL A 173 17.34 4.46 -8.11
N VAL A 174 16.45 4.16 -9.07
CA VAL A 174 15.53 5.17 -9.62
C VAL A 174 14.60 5.72 -8.53
N LEU A 175 14.02 4.85 -7.70
CA LEU A 175 13.17 5.25 -6.58
C LEU A 175 13.93 6.07 -5.54
N GLN A 176 15.15 5.67 -5.19
CA GLN A 176 16.00 6.41 -4.26
C GLN A 176 16.22 7.85 -4.76
N ASN A 177 16.52 8.03 -6.05
CA ASN A 177 16.69 9.34 -6.67
C ASN A 177 15.40 10.17 -6.63
N TRP A 178 14.23 9.56 -6.87
CA TRP A 178 12.94 10.25 -6.78
C TRP A 178 12.61 10.66 -5.34
N VAL A 179 12.87 9.80 -4.36
CA VAL A 179 12.69 10.11 -2.94
C VAL A 179 13.62 11.24 -2.52
N GLN A 180 14.90 11.21 -2.89
CA GLN A 180 15.84 12.29 -2.59
C GLN A 180 15.39 13.62 -3.21
N THR A 181 14.88 13.58 -4.45
CA THR A 181 14.32 14.77 -5.12
C THR A 181 13.12 15.33 -4.37
N LEU A 182 12.23 14.46 -3.86
CA LEU A 182 11.09 14.86 -3.02
C LEU A 182 11.54 15.45 -1.68
N ILE A 183 12.53 14.85 -1.00
CA ILE A 183 13.10 15.38 0.26
C ILE A 183 13.62 16.79 0.03
N ASN A 184 14.44 16.99 -1.01
CA ASN A 184 15.00 18.30 -1.36
C ASN A 184 13.91 19.33 -1.68
N TYR A 185 12.84 18.90 -2.36
CA TYR A 185 11.69 19.76 -2.64
C TYR A 185 10.92 20.13 -1.37
N ILE A 186 10.64 19.16 -0.50
CA ILE A 186 9.96 19.36 0.78
C ILE A 186 10.74 20.32 1.66
N ALA A 187 12.06 20.09 1.82
CA ALA A 187 12.95 20.96 2.58
C ALA A 187 12.89 22.42 2.08
N ARG A 188 13.00 22.62 0.77
CA ARG A 188 12.91 23.95 0.15
C ARG A 188 11.54 24.60 0.38
N THR A 189 10.46 23.85 0.23
CA THR A 189 9.09 24.36 0.44
C THR A 189 8.87 24.74 1.89
N MET A 190 9.33 23.93 2.85
CA MET A 190 9.22 24.23 4.28
C MET A 190 10.02 25.48 4.67
N ARG A 191 11.25 25.62 4.17
CA ARG A 191 12.07 26.83 4.38
C ARG A 191 11.41 28.09 3.81
N LYS A 192 10.85 28.00 2.59
CA LYS A 192 10.15 29.13 1.95
C LYS A 192 8.88 29.53 2.70
N SER A 193 8.14 28.57 3.24
CA SER A 193 6.89 28.80 3.94
C SER A 193 7.06 29.07 5.44
N GLY A 194 8.30 29.09 5.96
CA GLY A 194 8.57 29.27 7.40
C GLY A 194 7.98 28.16 8.28
N ILE A 195 7.78 26.97 7.71
CA ILE A 195 7.15 25.84 8.41
C ILE A 195 8.20 25.14 9.27
N ASP A 196 7.88 24.98 10.55
CA ASP A 196 8.73 24.27 11.51
C ASP A 196 8.93 22.79 11.14
N PRO A 197 10.18 22.34 10.95
CA PRO A 197 10.49 20.95 10.65
C PRO A 197 10.13 19.95 11.75
N GLU A 198 10.13 20.36 13.02
CA GLU A 198 9.88 19.47 14.15
C GLU A 198 8.42 19.01 14.19
N LYS A 199 7.52 19.89 13.76
CA LYS A 199 6.08 19.59 13.66
C LYS A 199 5.73 18.79 12.42
N ASN A 200 6.69 18.58 11.51
CA ASN A 200 6.45 18.02 10.17
C ASN A 200 7.18 16.72 9.91
N LEU A 201 7.15 15.81 10.88
CA LEU A 201 7.72 14.46 10.76
C LEU A 201 7.14 13.67 9.57
N VAL A 202 8.00 12.86 8.96
CA VAL A 202 7.69 11.98 7.83
C VAL A 202 8.06 10.55 8.19
N LYS A 203 7.32 9.58 7.64
CA LYS A 203 7.60 8.16 7.84
C LYS A 203 8.54 7.69 6.74
N PHE A 204 9.60 7.01 7.15
CA PHE A 204 10.58 6.40 6.26
C PHE A 204 10.84 4.95 6.66
N PHE A 205 11.29 4.16 5.72
CA PHE A 205 11.67 2.76 5.81
C PHE A 205 13.16 2.57 5.60
N ASN A 206 13.80 3.48 4.85
CA ASN A 206 15.25 3.54 4.67
C ASN A 206 15.82 4.83 5.27
N GLU A 207 17.07 4.79 5.70
CA GLU A 207 17.79 5.91 6.31
C GLU A 207 18.93 6.48 5.42
N ASP A 208 19.06 5.96 4.20
CA ASP A 208 20.15 6.24 3.25
C ASP A 208 19.98 7.56 2.47
N TYR A 209 19.21 8.50 3.00
CA TYR A 209 18.93 9.78 2.36
C TYR A 209 19.74 10.92 2.97
N THR A 210 20.04 11.92 2.16
CA THR A 210 20.69 13.16 2.62
C THR A 210 19.64 14.20 3.03
N GLY A 211 19.95 15.01 4.04
CA GLY A 211 19.04 16.06 4.53
C GLY A 211 17.91 15.54 5.44
N ILE A 212 18.11 14.39 6.06
CA ILE A 212 17.17 13.82 7.02
C ILE A 212 17.83 13.56 8.39
N GLU A 213 17.04 13.67 9.45
CA GLU A 213 17.43 13.37 10.82
C GLU A 213 16.44 12.35 11.42
N VAL A 214 16.94 11.22 11.89
CA VAL A 214 16.11 10.17 12.49
C VAL A 214 15.77 10.55 13.93
N VAL A 215 14.49 10.88 14.17
CA VAL A 215 13.96 11.21 15.50
C VAL A 215 13.61 9.94 16.27
N LYS A 216 13.10 8.92 15.57
CA LYS A 216 12.75 7.64 16.21
C LYS A 216 13.01 6.45 15.29
N ILE A 217 13.61 5.40 15.85
CA ILE A 217 13.98 4.15 15.17
C ILE A 217 12.79 3.14 15.21
N PRO A 218 12.70 2.20 14.25
CA PRO A 218 11.83 1.04 14.31
C PRO A 218 11.99 0.24 15.61
N SER A 219 10.91 -0.37 16.09
CA SER A 219 10.88 -1.26 17.26
C SER A 219 9.88 -2.40 17.03
N GLY A 220 9.72 -3.32 17.98
CA GLY A 220 8.81 -4.47 17.84
C GLY A 220 7.37 -4.10 17.41
N PHE A 221 6.89 -2.91 17.78
CA PHE A 221 5.58 -2.40 17.38
C PHE A 221 5.64 -1.44 16.17
N ARG A 222 6.77 -0.78 15.93
CA ARG A 222 6.93 0.22 14.87
C ARG A 222 7.83 -0.29 13.76
N LYS A 223 7.28 -0.43 12.56
CA LYS A 223 8.01 -0.91 11.38
C LYS A 223 8.65 0.19 10.51
N HIS A 224 8.83 1.41 11.01
CA HIS A 224 9.28 2.56 10.23
C HIS A 224 10.06 3.56 11.10
N TYR A 225 11.00 4.27 10.48
CA TYR A 225 11.67 5.44 11.02
C TYR A 225 10.71 6.63 11.02
N VAL A 226 10.83 7.45 12.06
CA VAL A 226 10.19 8.77 12.11
C VAL A 226 11.29 9.80 11.94
N VAL A 227 11.16 10.60 10.90
CA VAL A 227 12.26 11.40 10.37
C VAL A 227 11.84 12.86 10.25
N LYS A 228 12.77 13.76 10.61
CA LYS A 228 12.71 15.20 10.37
C LYS A 228 13.50 15.51 9.11
N ILE A 229 12.97 16.37 8.25
CA ILE A 229 13.64 16.84 7.03
C ILE A 229 14.29 18.19 7.34
N LEU A 230 15.57 18.36 6.99
CA LEU A 230 16.39 19.53 7.31
C LEU A 230 16.40 20.59 6.21
#